data_AF-A0A2E0IXZ7-F1
#
_entry.id   AF-A0A2E0IXZ7-F1
#
_cell.length_a   1.000
_cell.length_b   1.000
_cell.length_c   1.000
_cell.angle_alpha   90.00
_cell.angle_beta   90.00
_cell.angle_gamma   90.00
#
_symmetry.space_group_name_H-M   'P 1'
#
loop_
_entity.id
_entity.type
_entity.pdbx_description
1 polymer ?
#
loop_
_entity_poly.entity_id
_entity_poly.type
_entity_poly.pdbx_seq_one_letter_code
_entity_poly.pdbx_strand_id
1 'polypeptide(L)'
;MSKIDIPESLQFYYESPGNAQAIETLVEKIHGRNDGVTEDMSWDDLATYHRALLAGYQTQVDLWLFYKALWEEVWAPATSLLIEAGATDCKAHEYEGELSLSTTWDECMYRMHNIENGRFISSVWSDQKAIKIGFHFEEKGGGYGFSNSLTLDAAAWEHDGNEDEWTTKPVDLPVRGLDHIDVTPLQKAALAAVRAFTQALI
;
A
#
# COMPACT_ATOMS: atom_id res chain seq x y z
N MET A 1 -12.65 3.83 -17.96
CA MET A 1 -11.72 2.76 -17.56
C MET A 1 -10.55 3.47 -16.93
N SER A 2 -10.39 3.36 -15.61
CA SER A 2 -9.29 4.02 -14.92
C SER A 2 -8.06 3.10 -15.01
N LYS A 3 -6.97 3.65 -15.54
CA LYS A 3 -5.69 2.94 -15.70
C LYS A 3 -4.63 3.71 -14.96
N ILE A 4 -3.73 3.00 -14.30
CA ILE A 4 -2.56 3.56 -13.63
C ILE A 4 -1.32 2.97 -14.25
N ASP A 5 -0.41 3.84 -14.68
CA ASP A 5 0.87 3.42 -15.25
C ASP A 5 1.79 2.87 -14.16
N ILE A 6 2.49 1.78 -14.46
CA ILE A 6 3.51 1.21 -13.58
C ILE A 6 4.86 1.84 -13.95
N PRO A 7 5.54 2.55 -13.04
CA PRO A 7 6.88 3.09 -13.29
C PRO A 7 7.87 2.00 -13.73
N GLU A 8 8.81 2.34 -14.61
CA GLU A 8 9.79 1.38 -15.17
C GLU A 8 10.60 0.66 -14.07
N SER A 9 10.95 1.37 -13.00
CA SER A 9 11.63 0.80 -11.82
C SER A 9 10.81 -0.30 -11.15
N LEU A 10 9.48 -0.11 -11.05
CA LEU A 10 8.56 -1.11 -10.51
C LEU A 10 8.30 -2.25 -11.49
N GLN A 11 8.23 -1.97 -12.79
CA GLN A 11 8.16 -3.03 -13.80
C GLN A 11 9.37 -3.95 -13.67
N PHE A 12 10.58 -3.39 -13.55
CA PHE A 12 11.80 -4.16 -13.30
C PHE A 12 11.71 -4.96 -11.99
N TYR A 13 11.25 -4.34 -10.89
CA TYR A 13 11.10 -4.98 -9.58
C TYR A 13 10.16 -6.19 -9.63
N TYR A 14 8.97 -6.07 -10.23
CA TYR A 14 7.97 -7.14 -10.29
C TYR A 14 8.25 -8.24 -11.32
N GLU A 15 9.14 -7.98 -12.28
CA GLU A 15 9.41 -8.89 -13.40
C GLU A 15 9.90 -10.27 -12.94
N SER A 16 10.79 -10.31 -11.94
CA SER A 16 11.30 -11.58 -11.41
C SER A 16 11.72 -11.50 -9.94
N PRO A 17 11.69 -12.62 -9.20
CA PRO A 17 12.17 -12.66 -7.82
C PRO A 17 13.64 -12.24 -7.66
N GLY A 18 14.47 -12.46 -8.69
CA GLY A 18 15.88 -12.04 -8.68
C GLY A 18 16.06 -10.53 -8.73
N ASN A 19 15.23 -9.84 -9.52
CA ASN A 19 15.22 -8.38 -9.57
C ASN A 19 14.72 -7.80 -8.25
N ALA A 20 13.64 -8.35 -7.70
CA ALA A 20 13.09 -7.94 -6.42
C ALA A 20 14.15 -8.05 -5.31
N GLN A 21 14.81 -9.21 -5.21
CA GLN A 21 15.89 -9.43 -4.24
C GLN A 21 17.05 -8.45 -4.40
N ALA A 22 17.43 -8.11 -5.65
CA ALA A 22 18.50 -7.15 -5.90
C ALA A 22 18.14 -5.74 -5.41
N ILE A 23 16.89 -5.29 -5.62
CA ILE A 23 16.41 -4.01 -5.11
C ILE A 23 16.30 -4.04 -3.58
N GLU A 24 15.75 -5.12 -3.00
CA GLU A 24 15.64 -5.30 -1.54
C GLU A 24 17.02 -5.17 -0.87
N THR A 25 18.05 -5.83 -1.40
CA THR A 25 19.42 -5.71 -0.89
C THR A 25 19.98 -4.28 -0.99
N LEU A 26 19.63 -3.52 -2.05
CA LEU A 26 20.05 -2.13 -2.16
C LEU A 26 19.33 -1.25 -1.12
N VAL A 27 18.04 -1.47 -0.92
CA VAL A 27 17.22 -0.78 0.08
C VAL A 27 17.73 -1.05 1.50
N GLU A 28 18.02 -2.31 1.84
CA GLU A 28 18.63 -2.67 3.12
C GLU A 28 19.95 -1.94 3.37
N LYS A 29 20.76 -1.72 2.33
CA LYS A 29 22.02 -0.96 2.43
C LYS A 29 21.81 0.54 2.59
N ILE A 30 20.73 1.11 2.05
CA ILE A 30 20.39 2.52 2.21
C ILE A 30 19.98 2.81 3.65
N HIS A 31 19.17 1.94 4.24
CA HIS A 31 18.62 2.12 5.60
C HIS A 31 19.52 1.51 6.69
N GLY A 32 20.33 0.52 6.33
CA GLY A 32 21.33 -0.07 7.19
C GLY A 32 22.54 0.85 7.38
N ARG A 33 23.11 0.89 8.59
CA ARG A 33 24.38 1.60 8.87
C ARG A 33 25.62 0.94 8.24
N ASN A 34 25.42 0.03 7.29
CA ASN A 34 26.49 -0.71 6.64
C ASN A 34 26.82 0.04 5.34
N ASP A 35 27.66 1.05 5.49
CA ASP A 35 28.15 1.92 4.42
C ASP A 35 28.91 1.17 3.32
N GLY A 36 29.25 -0.10 3.53
CA GLY A 36 29.31 -1.13 2.48
C GLY A 36 30.37 -0.93 1.39
N VAL A 37 31.23 0.08 1.54
CA VAL A 37 32.41 0.26 0.71
C VAL A 37 33.52 -0.60 1.30
N THR A 38 33.82 -1.71 0.65
CA THR A 38 34.97 -2.55 1.00
C THR A 38 36.27 -1.82 0.63
N GLU A 39 37.33 -2.01 1.42
CA GLU A 39 38.64 -1.36 1.19
C GLU A 39 39.22 -1.63 -0.22
N ASP A 40 38.82 -2.73 -0.85
CA ASP A 40 39.31 -3.17 -2.16
C ASP A 40 38.51 -2.63 -3.36
N MET A 41 37.50 -1.79 -3.13
CA MET A 41 36.62 -1.29 -4.19
C MET A 41 37.33 -0.22 -5.05
N SER A 42 37.35 -0.39 -6.37
CA SER A 42 37.93 0.62 -7.26
C SER A 42 37.03 1.87 -7.36
N TRP A 43 37.57 2.97 -7.89
CA TRP A 43 36.78 4.20 -8.11
C TRP A 43 35.58 3.98 -9.05
N ASP A 44 35.74 3.15 -10.09
CA ASP A 44 34.66 2.84 -11.03
C ASP A 44 33.60 1.95 -10.38
N ASP A 45 34.01 1.01 -9.52
CA ASP A 45 33.10 0.18 -8.74
C ASP A 45 32.30 1.02 -7.75
N LEU A 46 32.94 2.00 -7.10
CA LEU A 46 32.28 2.92 -6.18
C LEU A 46 31.21 3.76 -6.88
N ALA A 47 31.51 4.29 -8.07
CA ALA A 47 30.55 5.03 -8.88
C ALA A 47 29.36 4.15 -9.30
N THR A 48 29.63 2.90 -9.67
CA THR A 48 28.59 1.92 -10.02
C THR A 48 27.72 1.58 -8.81
N TYR A 49 28.35 1.37 -7.64
CA TYR A 49 27.67 1.11 -6.38
C TYR A 49 26.72 2.25 -5.99
N HIS A 50 27.18 3.50 -6.04
CA HIS A 50 26.33 4.65 -5.71
C HIS A 50 25.16 4.85 -6.68
N ARG A 51 25.35 4.56 -7.97
CA ARG A 51 24.25 4.55 -8.94
C ARG A 51 23.23 3.45 -8.62
N ALA A 52 23.69 2.28 -8.19
CA ALA A 52 22.80 1.20 -7.77
C ALA A 52 21.99 1.59 -6.53
N LEU A 53 22.62 2.20 -5.51
CA LEU A 53 21.90 2.73 -4.34
C LEU A 53 20.84 3.77 -4.74
N LEU A 54 21.19 4.69 -5.65
CA LEU A 54 20.23 5.67 -6.16
C LEU A 54 19.04 5.00 -6.86
N ALA A 55 19.29 3.95 -7.66
CA ALA A 55 18.22 3.19 -8.32
C ALA A 55 17.32 2.46 -7.30
N GLY A 56 17.90 1.90 -6.24
CA GLY A 56 17.14 1.31 -5.12
C GLY A 56 16.24 2.35 -4.45
N TYR A 57 16.78 3.51 -4.10
CA TYR A 57 16.01 4.61 -3.50
C TYR A 57 14.89 5.11 -4.44
N GLN A 58 15.19 5.29 -5.72
CA GLN A 58 14.21 5.70 -6.72
C GLN A 58 13.06 4.69 -6.80
N THR A 59 13.35 3.40 -6.73
CA THR A 59 12.33 2.35 -6.75
C THR A 59 11.40 2.46 -5.52
N GLN A 60 11.91 2.79 -4.32
CA GLN A 60 11.05 3.03 -3.15
C GLN A 60 10.14 4.25 -3.33
N VAL A 61 10.70 5.34 -3.88
CA VAL A 61 9.93 6.56 -4.16
C VAL A 61 8.83 6.29 -5.18
N ASP A 62 9.17 5.57 -6.25
CA ASP A 62 8.21 5.19 -7.29
C ASP A 62 7.12 4.27 -6.74
N LEU A 63 7.45 3.33 -5.84
CA LEU A 63 6.46 2.49 -5.15
C LEU A 63 5.48 3.34 -4.34
N TRP A 64 5.99 4.28 -3.55
CA TRP A 64 5.14 5.16 -2.74
C TRP A 64 4.20 6.01 -3.62
N LEU A 65 4.73 6.61 -4.69
CA LEU A 65 3.93 7.41 -5.63
C LEU A 65 2.88 6.56 -6.35
N PHE A 66 3.24 5.32 -6.70
CA PHE A 66 2.34 4.38 -7.33
C PHE A 66 1.21 3.94 -6.40
N TYR A 67 1.50 3.59 -5.14
CA TYR A 67 0.47 3.29 -4.13
C TYR A 67 -0.41 4.50 -3.83
N LYS A 68 0.16 5.70 -3.81
CA LYS A 68 -0.61 6.94 -3.70
C LYS A 68 -1.63 7.07 -4.84
N ALA A 69 -1.19 6.89 -6.08
CA ALA A 69 -2.08 6.94 -7.25
C ALA A 69 -3.17 5.85 -7.17
N LEU A 70 -2.80 4.63 -6.79
CA LEU A 70 -3.76 3.54 -6.56
C LEU A 70 -4.82 3.92 -5.53
N TRP A 71 -4.40 4.46 -4.39
CA TRP A 71 -5.34 4.89 -3.35
C TRP A 71 -6.25 6.02 -3.82
N GLU A 72 -5.71 7.02 -4.52
CA GLU A 72 -6.48 8.14 -5.06
C GLU A 72 -7.53 7.68 -6.07
N GLU A 73 -7.23 6.68 -6.89
CA GLU A 73 -8.16 6.14 -7.87
C GLU A 73 -9.16 5.14 -7.26
N VAL A 74 -8.75 4.36 -6.26
CA VAL A 74 -9.56 3.27 -5.70
C VAL A 74 -10.35 3.72 -4.48
N TRP A 75 -9.66 4.24 -3.47
CA TRP A 75 -10.24 4.53 -2.17
C TRP A 75 -10.85 5.92 -2.10
N ALA A 76 -10.23 6.95 -2.68
CA ALA A 76 -10.74 8.32 -2.54
C ALA A 76 -12.19 8.50 -3.01
N PRO A 77 -12.65 7.90 -4.13
CA PRO A 77 -14.05 7.94 -4.52
C PRO A 77 -14.95 7.22 -3.52
N ALA A 78 -14.51 6.10 -2.93
CA ALA A 78 -15.28 5.35 -1.96
C ALA A 78 -15.39 6.08 -0.61
N THR A 79 -14.27 6.61 -0.10
CA THR A 79 -14.21 7.30 1.19
C THR A 79 -14.87 8.68 1.16
N SER A 80 -15.15 9.24 -0.01
CA SER A 80 -16.00 10.43 -0.13
C SER A 80 -17.36 10.26 0.56
N LEU A 81 -17.92 9.04 0.57
CA LEU A 81 -19.16 8.71 1.30
C LEU A 81 -19.00 8.85 2.83
N LEU A 82 -17.82 8.53 3.36
CA LEU A 82 -17.51 8.72 4.78
C LEU A 82 -17.42 10.20 5.12
N ILE A 83 -16.76 10.98 4.24
CA ILE A 83 -16.60 12.43 4.41
C ILE A 83 -17.97 13.13 4.34
N GLU A 84 -18.83 12.74 3.41
CA GLU A 84 -20.22 13.21 3.34
C GLU A 84 -21.02 12.87 4.61
N ALA A 85 -20.71 11.74 5.25
CA ALA A 85 -21.26 11.34 6.54
C ALA A 85 -20.59 11.99 7.77
N GLY A 86 -19.64 12.92 7.56
CA GLY A 86 -18.98 13.70 8.61
C GLY A 86 -17.61 13.19 9.06
N ALA A 87 -17.03 12.20 8.39
CA ALA A 87 -15.64 11.81 8.64
C ALA A 87 -14.66 12.93 8.25
N THR A 88 -13.51 12.97 8.92
CA THR A 88 -12.45 13.95 8.61
C THR A 88 -11.11 13.25 8.43
N ASP A 89 -10.26 13.78 7.56
CA ASP A 89 -8.91 13.27 7.37
C ASP A 89 -8.08 13.38 8.65
N CYS A 90 -7.38 12.31 9.01
CA CYS A 90 -6.36 12.36 10.06
C CYS A 90 -5.19 13.26 9.62
N LYS A 91 -4.61 14.00 10.56
CA LYS A 91 -3.41 14.81 10.36
C LYS A 91 -2.16 13.94 10.39
N ALA A 92 -1.09 14.37 9.74
CA ALA A 92 0.15 13.58 9.62
C ALA A 92 0.75 13.07 10.95
N HIS A 93 0.61 13.82 12.06
CA HIS A 93 1.13 13.36 13.36
C HIS A 93 0.29 12.25 14.00
N GLU A 94 -0.95 12.04 13.55
CA GLU A 94 -1.84 10.97 14.02
C GLU A 94 -1.47 9.61 13.41
N TYR A 95 -0.60 9.61 12.40
CA TYR A 95 -0.06 8.41 11.77
C TYR A 95 1.23 7.95 12.46
N GLU A 96 1.63 8.47 13.62
CA GLU A 96 2.74 7.93 14.44
C GLU A 96 4.08 7.57 13.73
N GLY A 97 4.42 8.27 12.63
CA GLY A 97 5.66 8.03 11.84
C GLY A 97 5.52 7.03 10.69
N GLU A 98 4.32 6.51 10.55
CA GLU A 98 3.93 5.38 9.73
C GLU A 98 3.78 5.89 8.23
N LEU A 99 3.62 7.19 7.98
CA LEU A 99 3.64 7.83 6.63
C LEU A 99 5.01 7.82 5.92
N SER A 100 5.96 6.99 6.34
CA SER A 100 7.33 6.98 5.84
C SER A 100 7.51 6.11 4.59
N LEU A 101 8.55 6.41 3.79
CA LEU A 101 8.96 5.55 2.68
C LEU A 101 9.34 4.13 3.16
N SER A 102 9.94 4.00 4.35
CA SER A 102 10.30 2.68 4.90
C SER A 102 9.05 1.88 5.19
N THR A 103 8.10 2.45 5.94
CA THR A 103 6.84 1.78 6.26
C THR A 103 6.07 1.37 5.00
N THR A 104 6.00 2.24 3.99
CA THR A 104 5.34 1.89 2.72
C THR A 104 6.06 0.79 1.94
N TRP A 105 7.38 0.72 2.06
CA TRP A 105 8.19 -0.32 1.41
C TRP A 105 8.07 -1.67 2.11
N ASP A 106 8.12 -1.66 3.45
CA ASP A 106 8.13 -2.87 4.27
C ASP A 106 6.73 -3.46 4.47
N GLU A 107 5.69 -2.61 4.42
CA GLU A 107 4.30 -2.99 4.70
C GLU A 107 3.36 -2.48 3.60
N CYS A 108 2.67 -1.36 3.85
CA CYS A 108 1.64 -0.82 3.00
C CYS A 108 1.56 0.70 3.09
N MET A 109 0.84 1.31 2.15
CA MET A 109 0.42 2.71 2.29
C MET A 109 -1.01 2.74 2.81
N TYR A 110 -1.26 3.42 3.93
CA TYR A 110 -2.61 3.66 4.42
C TYR A 110 -2.96 5.14 4.56
N ARG A 111 -4.27 5.34 4.65
CA ARG A 111 -4.94 6.62 4.84
C ARG A 111 -6.04 6.42 5.86
N MET A 112 -6.03 7.27 6.88
CA MET A 112 -6.93 7.23 8.03
C MET A 112 -7.94 8.37 7.98
N HIS A 113 -9.18 8.06 8.33
CA HIS A 113 -10.24 9.05 8.52
C HIS A 113 -10.83 8.90 9.93
N ASN A 114 -10.87 10.01 10.67
CA ASN A 114 -11.54 10.12 11.94
C ASN A 114 -13.06 10.08 11.73
N ILE A 115 -13.74 9.16 12.42
CA ILE A 115 -15.19 8.99 12.47
C ILE A 115 -15.62 9.14 13.94
N GLU A 116 -16.88 9.48 14.22
CA GLU A 116 -17.37 9.76 15.58
C GLU A 116 -16.94 8.70 16.62
N ASN A 117 -16.94 7.42 16.24
CA ASN A 117 -16.68 6.30 17.15
C ASN A 117 -15.32 5.61 16.95
N GLY A 118 -14.41 6.18 16.15
CA GLY A 118 -13.15 5.52 15.84
C GLY A 118 -12.45 6.07 14.62
N ARG A 119 -11.66 5.23 13.96
CA ARG A 119 -10.93 5.56 12.74
C ARG A 119 -11.16 4.48 11.69
N PHE A 120 -11.45 4.91 10.48
CA PHE A 120 -11.44 4.04 9.31
C PHE A 120 -10.07 4.15 8.65
N ILE A 121 -9.37 3.03 8.58
CA ILE A 121 -8.04 2.92 7.99
C ILE A 121 -8.18 2.12 6.70
N SER A 122 -7.71 2.69 5.59
CA SER A 122 -7.69 2.06 4.27
C SER A 122 -6.27 1.93 3.78
N SER A 123 -5.92 0.80 3.21
CA SER A 123 -4.57 0.43 2.82
C SER A 123 -4.49 0.02 1.34
N VAL A 124 -3.29 0.18 0.78
CA VAL A 124 -2.86 -0.35 -0.52
C VAL A 124 -1.49 -0.96 -0.33
N TRP A 125 -1.31 -2.18 -0.82
CA TRP A 125 -0.01 -2.82 -0.91
C TRP A 125 0.04 -3.75 -2.11
N SER A 126 1.20 -4.36 -2.29
CA SER A 126 1.42 -5.38 -3.28
C SER A 126 2.33 -6.45 -2.72
N ASP A 127 2.10 -7.68 -3.15
CA ASP A 127 3.15 -8.67 -3.16
C ASP A 127 3.82 -8.68 -4.55
N GLN A 128 4.82 -9.54 -4.74
CA GLN A 128 5.51 -9.67 -6.04
C GLN A 128 4.61 -10.12 -7.20
N LYS A 129 3.34 -10.44 -6.96
CA LYS A 129 2.39 -11.00 -7.93
C LYS A 129 1.18 -10.10 -8.15
N ALA A 130 0.65 -9.47 -7.11
CA ALA A 130 -0.62 -8.75 -7.18
C ALA A 130 -0.66 -7.49 -6.31
N ILE A 131 -1.44 -6.51 -6.76
CA ILE A 131 -1.89 -5.39 -5.93
C ILE A 131 -3.09 -5.83 -5.09
N LYS A 132 -3.11 -5.40 -3.84
CA LYS A 132 -4.22 -5.59 -2.91
C LYS A 132 -4.60 -4.27 -2.27
N ILE A 133 -5.85 -4.22 -1.83
CA ILE A 133 -6.35 -3.15 -0.97
C ILE A 133 -6.96 -3.77 0.28
N GLY A 134 -6.99 -2.97 1.34
CA GLY A 134 -7.49 -3.42 2.61
C GLY A 134 -8.10 -2.29 3.41
N PHE A 135 -8.84 -2.65 4.44
CA PHE A 135 -9.30 -1.69 5.41
C PHE A 135 -9.60 -2.37 6.74
N HIS A 136 -9.57 -1.57 7.80
CA HIS A 136 -10.12 -1.93 9.10
C HIS A 136 -10.69 -0.69 9.79
N PHE A 137 -11.44 -0.93 10.86
CA PHE A 137 -11.98 0.13 11.72
C PHE A 137 -11.49 -0.05 13.15
N GLU A 138 -10.75 0.93 13.63
CA GLU A 138 -10.27 1.02 14.99
C GLU A 138 -11.30 1.80 15.84
N GLU A 139 -11.99 1.13 16.75
CA GLU A 139 -12.93 1.72 17.69
C GLU A 139 -12.21 2.61 18.71
N LYS A 140 -12.90 3.64 19.21
CA LYS A 140 -12.41 4.44 20.36
C LYS A 140 -12.19 3.52 21.58
N GLY A 141 -10.92 3.24 21.85
CA GLY A 141 -10.51 2.27 22.89
C GLY A 141 -9.60 1.16 22.38
N GLY A 142 -9.28 1.11 21.08
CA GLY A 142 -8.31 0.20 20.48
C GLY A 142 -8.86 -1.19 20.13
N GLY A 143 -10.16 -1.27 19.80
CA GLY A 143 -10.83 -2.51 19.41
C GLY A 143 -11.19 -2.56 17.93
N TYR A 144 -11.34 -3.77 17.39
CA TYR A 144 -11.72 -4.00 15.99
C TYR A 144 -13.05 -4.77 15.87
N GLY A 145 -13.85 -4.80 16.95
CA GLY A 145 -15.05 -5.63 17.04
C GLY A 145 -16.05 -5.32 15.94
N PHE A 146 -16.29 -4.03 15.68
CA PHE A 146 -17.12 -3.59 14.56
C PHE A 146 -16.58 -4.06 13.20
N SER A 147 -15.30 -3.80 12.91
CA SER A 147 -14.62 -4.20 11.66
C SER A 147 -14.81 -5.70 11.40
N ASN A 148 -14.53 -6.52 12.41
CA ASN A 148 -14.58 -7.98 12.32
C ASN A 148 -16.00 -8.54 12.18
N SER A 149 -17.02 -7.74 12.52
CA SER A 149 -18.43 -8.13 12.38
C SER A 149 -19.03 -7.84 11.00
N LEU A 150 -18.32 -7.07 10.16
CA LEU A 150 -18.81 -6.71 8.83
C LEU A 150 -18.99 -7.95 7.97
N THR A 151 -20.10 -7.99 7.21
CA THR A 151 -20.33 -9.03 6.21
C THR A 151 -20.03 -8.47 4.83
N LEU A 152 -18.88 -8.83 4.27
CA LEU A 152 -18.47 -8.47 2.91
C LEU A 152 -18.68 -9.64 1.94
N ASP A 153 -18.64 -9.35 0.64
CA ASP A 153 -18.65 -10.38 -0.40
C ASP A 153 -17.41 -11.28 -0.28
N ALA A 154 -17.62 -12.51 0.18
CA ALA A 154 -16.55 -13.50 0.36
C ALA A 154 -15.87 -13.92 -0.95
N ALA A 155 -16.40 -13.57 -2.12
CA ALA A 155 -15.70 -13.76 -3.39
C ALA A 155 -14.62 -12.68 -3.63
N ALA A 156 -14.81 -11.48 -3.09
CA ALA A 156 -13.92 -10.34 -3.28
C ALA A 156 -13.01 -10.06 -2.08
N TRP A 157 -13.49 -10.36 -0.86
CA TRP A 157 -12.82 -10.03 0.39
C TRP A 157 -12.50 -11.28 1.21
N GLU A 158 -11.41 -11.21 1.94
CA GLU A 158 -11.04 -12.13 3.02
C GLU A 158 -10.67 -11.34 4.27
N HIS A 159 -10.89 -11.96 5.43
CA HIS A 159 -10.53 -11.37 6.72
C HIS A 159 -9.22 -12.01 7.18
N ASP A 160 -8.20 -11.19 7.41
CA ASP A 160 -6.99 -11.63 8.09
C ASP A 160 -7.25 -11.59 9.60
N GLY A 161 -7.58 -12.76 10.16
CA GLY A 161 -7.92 -12.90 11.57
C GLY A 161 -6.75 -12.65 12.54
N ASN A 162 -5.52 -12.44 12.05
CA ASN A 162 -4.38 -12.07 12.91
C ASN A 162 -4.17 -10.55 12.96
N GLU A 163 -4.50 -9.85 11.88
CA GLU A 163 -4.28 -8.40 11.73
C GLU A 163 -5.57 -7.59 11.87
N ASP A 164 -6.71 -8.26 12.11
CA ASP A 164 -8.04 -7.66 12.23
C ASP A 164 -8.44 -6.81 11.00
N GLU A 165 -7.87 -7.15 9.84
CA GLU A 165 -8.00 -6.42 8.57
C GLU A 165 -8.83 -7.19 7.55
N TRP A 166 -9.70 -6.46 6.84
CA TRP A 166 -10.30 -6.96 5.61
C TRP A 166 -9.40 -6.64 4.43
N THR A 167 -9.01 -7.66 3.69
CA THR A 167 -8.17 -7.51 2.50
C THR A 167 -8.92 -8.03 1.29
N THR A 168 -8.72 -7.42 0.13
CA THR A 168 -9.18 -8.06 -1.09
C THR A 168 -8.43 -9.37 -1.22
N LYS A 169 -9.17 -10.44 -1.52
CA LYS A 169 -8.54 -11.65 -2.06
C LYS A 169 -7.64 -11.23 -3.21
N PRO A 170 -6.57 -11.98 -3.52
CA PRO A 170 -5.83 -11.75 -4.75
C PRO A 170 -6.79 -11.94 -5.93
N VAL A 171 -7.53 -10.88 -6.25
CA VAL A 171 -8.18 -10.69 -7.52
C VAL A 171 -6.99 -10.46 -8.42
N ASP A 172 -6.80 -11.36 -9.39
CA ASP A 172 -5.67 -11.39 -10.30
C ASP A 172 -5.48 -10.04 -11.02
N LEU A 173 -4.92 -9.04 -10.36
CA LEU A 173 -4.32 -7.86 -10.96
C LEU A 173 -2.82 -8.15 -10.98
N PRO A 174 -2.37 -9.01 -11.92
CA PRO A 174 -0.97 -9.31 -12.05
C PRO A 174 -0.24 -8.00 -12.31
N VAL A 175 0.82 -7.75 -11.57
CA VAL A 175 1.70 -6.59 -11.82
C VAL A 175 2.82 -6.95 -12.80
N ARG A 176 3.15 -8.24 -12.88
CA ARG A 176 4.26 -8.75 -13.68
C ARG A 176 3.97 -8.64 -15.18
N GLY A 177 4.93 -8.08 -15.92
CA GLY A 177 4.86 -7.95 -17.37
C GLY A 177 3.82 -6.92 -17.86
N LEU A 178 3.28 -6.09 -16.96
CA LEU A 178 2.36 -5.02 -17.31
C LEU A 178 3.07 -3.66 -17.28
N ASP A 179 2.62 -2.75 -18.14
CA ASP A 179 2.98 -1.33 -18.14
C ASP A 179 1.90 -0.46 -17.47
N HIS A 180 0.69 -0.99 -17.31
CA HIS A 180 -0.43 -0.34 -16.64
C HIS A 180 -1.37 -1.36 -15.97
N ILE A 181 -2.15 -0.89 -14.98
CA ILE A 181 -3.15 -1.70 -14.27
C ILE A 181 -4.54 -1.09 -14.46
N ASP A 182 -5.54 -1.91 -14.79
CA ASP A 182 -6.96 -1.52 -14.72
C ASP A 182 -7.47 -1.69 -13.28
N VAL A 183 -7.74 -0.56 -12.63
CA VAL A 183 -8.15 -0.54 -11.22
C VAL A 183 -9.67 -0.59 -11.03
N THR A 184 -10.43 -0.71 -12.12
CA THR A 184 -11.89 -0.79 -12.08
C THR A 184 -12.43 -1.88 -11.14
N PRO A 185 -11.83 -3.11 -11.05
CA PRO A 185 -12.26 -4.11 -10.09
C PRO A 185 -12.09 -3.66 -8.63
N LEU A 186 -10.95 -3.05 -8.31
CA LEU A 186 -10.64 -2.55 -6.96
C LEU A 186 -11.56 -1.38 -6.57
N GLN A 187 -11.84 -0.46 -7.49
CA GLN A 187 -12.82 0.62 -7.28
C GLN A 187 -14.19 0.09 -6.86
N LYS A 188 -14.67 -0.97 -7.53
CA LYS A 188 -15.95 -1.60 -7.20
C LYS A 188 -15.91 -2.27 -5.82
N ALA A 189 -14.83 -2.97 -5.51
CA ALA A 189 -14.63 -3.62 -4.22
C ALA A 189 -14.60 -2.61 -3.07
N ALA A 190 -13.79 -1.54 -3.20
CA ALA A 190 -13.68 -0.47 -2.22
C ALA A 190 -15.04 0.23 -1.97
N LEU A 191 -15.75 0.58 -3.05
CA LEU A 191 -17.06 1.23 -2.95
C LEU A 191 -18.09 0.33 -2.27
N ALA A 192 -18.10 -0.97 -2.59
CA ALA A 192 -19.00 -1.92 -1.95
C ALA A 192 -18.69 -2.07 -0.45
N ALA A 193 -17.40 -2.15 -0.08
CA ALA A 193 -16.96 -2.23 1.30
C ALA A 193 -17.35 -0.99 2.11
N VAL A 194 -17.08 0.22 1.60
CA VAL A 194 -17.45 1.46 2.30
C VAL A 194 -18.98 1.60 2.43
N ARG A 195 -19.76 1.14 1.45
CA ARG A 195 -21.22 1.10 1.56
C ARG A 195 -21.70 0.14 2.64
N ALA A 196 -21.13 -1.06 2.72
CA ALA A 196 -21.46 -2.02 3.79
C ALA A 196 -21.10 -1.44 5.17
N PHE A 197 -19.91 -0.83 5.28
CA PHE A 197 -19.45 -0.16 6.49
C PHE A 197 -20.40 0.97 6.93
N THR A 198 -20.75 1.89 6.02
CA THR A 198 -21.65 3.01 6.31
C THR A 198 -23.06 2.56 6.66
N GLN A 199 -23.58 1.50 6.03
CA GLN A 199 -24.88 0.91 6.38
C GLN A 199 -24.89 0.28 7.77
N ALA A 200 -23.78 -0.33 8.19
CA ALA A 200 -23.65 -0.95 9.51
C ALA A 200 -23.45 0.07 10.66
N LEU A 201 -23.07 1.31 10.34
CA LEU A 201 -22.91 2.40 11.32
C LEU A 201 -24.23 3.08 11.72
N ILE A 202 -25.32 2.89 10.96
CA ILE A 202 -26.66 3.47 11.19
C ILE A 202 -27.53 2.46 11.94
#